data_AF-A0A946VLK7-F1
#
_entry.id   AF-A0A946VLK7-F1
#
_cell.length_a   1.000
_cell.length_b   1.000
_cell.length_c   1.000
_cell.angle_alpha   90.00
_cell.angle_beta   90.00
_cell.angle_gamma   90.00
#
_symmetry.space_group_name_H-M   'P 1'
#
loop_
_entity.id
_entity.type
_entity.pdbx_description
1 polymer ?
#
loop_
_entity_poly.entity_id
_entity_poly.type
_entity_poly.pdbx_seq_one_letter_code
_entity_poly.pdbx_strand_id
1 'polypeptide(L)'
;MTKKPWVFGPATGFVVAIMATLGFTVWDLVGNPGGIFRDSSGINWAFVYDTAISWFLPTFITTTIVASVAHVALKSFLKVYRKNF
;
A
#
# COMPACT_ATOMS: atom_id res chain seq x y z
N MET A 1 -8.23 -21.86 -10.05
CA MET A 1 -7.86 -21.63 -8.64
C MET A 1 -6.43 -21.12 -8.60
N THR A 2 -6.18 -19.91 -8.11
CA THR A 2 -4.81 -19.39 -7.97
C THR A 2 -4.00 -20.30 -7.05
N LYS A 3 -2.85 -20.79 -7.54
CA LYS A 3 -2.10 -21.89 -6.91
C LYS A 3 -1.47 -21.54 -5.54
N LYS A 4 -1.58 -20.29 -5.06
CA LYS A 4 -0.98 -19.85 -3.79
C LYS A 4 -1.83 -18.77 -3.10
N PRO A 5 -2.79 -19.12 -2.23
CA PRO A 5 -3.69 -18.15 -1.59
C PRO A 5 -2.96 -17.17 -0.66
N TRP A 6 -1.80 -17.55 -0.12
CA TRP A 6 -0.97 -16.70 0.73
C TRP A 6 -0.35 -15.50 -0.01
N VAL A 7 -0.29 -15.54 -1.35
CA VAL A 7 0.29 -14.44 -2.16
C VAL A 7 -0.70 -13.29 -2.29
N PHE A 8 -2.00 -13.56 -2.13
CA PHE A 8 -3.05 -12.57 -2.39
C PHE A 8 -2.89 -11.30 -1.55
N GLY A 9 -2.69 -11.46 -0.24
CA GLY A 9 -2.50 -10.33 0.68
C GLY A 9 -1.26 -9.49 0.35
N PRO A 10 -0.05 -10.08 0.34
CA PRO A 10 1.18 -9.35 0.02
C PRO A 10 1.16 -8.71 -1.37
N ALA A 11 0.62 -9.38 -2.39
CA ALA A 11 0.51 -8.79 -3.73
C ALA A 11 -0.42 -7.57 -3.76
N THR A 12 -1.58 -7.67 -3.10
CA THR A 12 -2.53 -6.55 -2.99
C THR A 12 -1.91 -5.41 -2.18
N GLY A 13 -1.30 -5.72 -1.04
CA GLY A 13 -0.62 -4.74 -0.20
C GLY A 13 0.50 -4.03 -0.93
N PHE A 14 1.29 -4.74 -1.72
CA PHE A 14 2.38 -4.16 -2.50
C PHE A 14 1.86 -3.17 -3.56
N VAL A 15 0.85 -3.57 -4.33
CA VAL A 15 0.25 -2.69 -5.36
C VAL A 15 -0.33 -1.43 -4.73
N VAL A 16 -1.12 -1.57 -3.66
CA VAL A 16 -1.74 -0.43 -2.98
C VAL A 16 -0.69 0.48 -2.33
N ALA A 17 0.33 -0.10 -1.70
CA ALA A 17 1.42 0.68 -1.09
C ALA A 17 2.21 1.48 -2.13
N ILE A 18 2.53 0.90 -3.30
CA ILE A 18 3.19 1.64 -4.38
C ILE A 18 2.31 2.79 -4.85
N MET A 19 1.02 2.54 -5.11
CA MET A 19 0.11 3.59 -5.60
C MET A 19 -0.01 4.74 -4.60
N ALA A 20 -0.19 4.44 -3.31
CA ALA A 20 -0.27 5.44 -2.26
C ALA A 20 1.05 6.22 -2.13
N THR A 21 2.18 5.51 -2.07
CA THR A 21 3.51 6.11 -1.94
C THR A 21 3.82 7.06 -3.10
N LEU A 22 3.58 6.63 -4.34
CA LEU A 22 3.80 7.48 -5.51
C LEU A 22 2.87 8.69 -5.48
N GLY A 23 1.59 8.50 -5.15
CA GLY A 23 0.62 9.59 -5.06
C GLY A 23 1.04 10.67 -4.07
N PHE A 24 1.31 10.28 -2.81
CA PHE A 24 1.65 11.23 -1.75
C PHE A 24 3.04 11.83 -1.90
N THR A 25 4.06 11.05 -2.27
CA THR A 25 5.41 11.59 -2.46
C THR A 25 5.48 12.57 -3.62
N VAL A 26 4.79 12.30 -4.74
CA VAL A 26 4.72 13.25 -5.87
C VAL A 26 3.93 14.49 -5.48
N TRP A 27 2.80 14.32 -4.77
CA TRP A 27 2.00 15.44 -4.28
C TRP A 27 2.84 16.37 -3.39
N ASP A 28 3.57 15.83 -2.43
CA ASP A 28 4.40 16.61 -1.50
C ASP A 28 5.61 17.24 -2.20
N LEU A 29 6.25 16.54 -3.15
CA LEU A 29 7.36 17.09 -3.94
C LEU A 29 6.92 18.26 -4.82
N VAL A 30 5.73 18.18 -5.44
CA VAL A 30 5.17 19.25 -6.26
C VAL A 30 4.66 20.39 -5.38
N GLY A 31 3.94 20.08 -4.31
CA GLY A 31 3.41 21.07 -3.38
C GLY A 31 4.49 21.83 -2.61
N ASN A 32 5.60 21.14 -2.31
CA ASN A 32 6.77 21.67 -1.60
C ASN A 32 6.40 22.45 -0.31
N PRO A 33 5.65 21.85 0.62
CA PRO A 33 5.23 22.54 1.85
C PRO A 33 6.46 23.00 2.63
N GLY A 34 6.48 24.29 3.00
CA GLY A 34 7.60 24.88 3.74
C GLY A 34 8.94 24.93 2.99
N GLY A 35 8.97 24.60 1.70
CA GLY A 35 10.20 24.64 0.91
C GLY A 35 11.16 23.47 1.13
N ILE A 36 10.77 22.42 1.88
CA ILE A 36 11.71 21.39 2.34
C ILE A 36 12.06 20.33 1.27
N PHE A 37 11.20 20.13 0.28
CA PHE A 37 11.41 19.12 -0.77
C PHE A 37 12.26 19.63 -1.92
N ARG A 38 12.17 20.94 -2.22
CA ARG A 38 12.94 21.58 -3.28
C ARG A 38 13.19 23.05 -2.98
N ASP A 39 14.42 23.49 -3.25
CA ASP A 39 14.86 24.87 -3.11
C ASP A 39 15.79 25.29 -4.27
N SER A 40 16.46 26.44 -4.15
CA SER A 40 17.41 26.94 -5.15
C SER A 40 18.63 26.03 -5.38
N SER A 41 18.94 25.14 -4.44
CA SER A 41 20.03 24.17 -4.53
C SER A 41 19.61 22.85 -5.17
N GLY A 42 18.30 22.59 -5.32
CA GLY A 42 17.76 21.43 -6.00
C GLY A 42 16.69 20.70 -5.18
N ILE A 43 16.58 19.38 -5.39
CA ILE A 43 15.65 18.50 -4.67
C ILE A 43 16.36 17.91 -3.45
N ASN A 44 15.71 18.01 -2.29
CA ASN A 44 16.16 17.34 -1.08
C ASN A 44 15.65 15.89 -1.05
N TRP A 45 16.46 14.98 -1.59
CA TRP A 45 16.11 13.56 -1.69
C TRP A 45 15.95 12.84 -0.34
N ALA A 46 16.51 13.37 0.74
CA ALA A 46 16.32 12.79 2.07
C ALA A 46 14.84 12.89 2.49
N PHE A 47 14.23 14.06 2.36
CA PHE A 47 12.80 14.23 2.64
C PHE A 47 11.91 13.43 1.69
N VAL A 48 12.26 13.37 0.40
CA VAL A 48 11.53 12.55 -0.58
C VAL A 48 11.54 11.07 -0.18
N TYR A 49 12.70 10.55 0.23
CA TYR A 49 12.86 9.16 0.67
C TYR A 49 12.11 8.90 1.99
N ASP A 50 12.23 9.79 2.97
CA ASP A 50 11.55 9.66 4.26
C ASP A 50 10.03 9.66 4.09
N THR A 51 9.49 10.54 3.24
CA THR A 51 8.06 10.54 2.88
C THR A 51 7.69 9.24 2.17
N ALA A 52 8.50 8.77 1.23
CA ALA A 52 8.21 7.54 0.50
C ALA A 52 8.14 6.32 1.42
N ILE A 53 9.10 6.15 2.34
CA ILE A 53 9.08 5.04 3.30
C ILE A 53 7.93 5.18 4.30
N SER A 54 7.65 6.40 4.75
CA SER A 54 6.55 6.69 5.68
C SER A 54 5.18 6.34 5.11
N TRP A 55 4.99 6.47 3.79
CA TRP A 55 3.76 6.01 3.14
C TRP A 55 3.82 4.53 2.75
N PHE A 56 4.97 4.02 2.31
CA PHE A 56 5.06 2.64 1.83
C PHE A 56 4.87 1.61 2.94
N LEU A 57 5.67 1.69 4.01
CA LEU A 57 5.77 0.61 4.99
C LEU A 57 4.47 0.38 5.77
N PRO A 58 3.83 1.40 6.38
CA PRO A 58 2.57 1.19 7.09
C PRO A 58 1.44 0.78 6.13
N THR A 59 1.34 1.36 4.94
CA THR A 59 0.32 0.98 3.96
C THR A 59 0.50 -0.46 3.49
N PHE A 60 1.74 -0.90 3.24
CA PHE A 60 2.04 -2.28 2.86
C PHE A 60 1.62 -3.27 3.95
N ILE A 61 2.05 -3.02 5.20
CA ILE A 61 1.76 -3.91 6.33
C ILE A 61 0.25 -3.99 6.58
N THR A 62 -0.40 -2.84 6.73
CA THR A 62 -1.84 -2.78 7.04
C THR A 62 -2.69 -3.39 5.93
N THR A 63 -2.44 -3.02 4.67
CA THR A 63 -3.20 -3.55 3.54
C THR A 63 -2.96 -5.04 3.34
N THR A 64 -1.73 -5.53 3.53
CA THR A 64 -1.42 -6.97 3.45
C THR A 64 -2.24 -7.76 4.48
N ILE A 65 -2.30 -7.29 5.73
CA ILE A 65 -3.07 -7.94 6.79
C ILE A 65 -4.56 -7.92 6.45
N VAL A 66 -5.12 -6.74 6.15
CA VAL A 66 -6.54 -6.58 5.85
C VAL A 66 -6.97 -7.41 4.64
N ALA A 67 -6.21 -7.37 3.54
CA ALA A 67 -6.52 -8.13 2.33
C ALA A 67 -6.42 -9.65 2.56
N SER A 68 -5.45 -10.10 3.37
CA SER A 68 -5.32 -11.52 3.74
C SER A 68 -6.52 -12.01 4.53
N VAL A 69 -6.91 -11.25 5.57
CA VAL A 69 -8.05 -11.59 6.43
C VAL A 69 -9.35 -11.58 5.64
N ALA A 70 -9.58 -10.54 4.85
CA ALA A 70 -10.78 -10.42 4.01
C ALA A 70 -10.91 -11.58 3.02
N HIS A 71 -9.81 -11.98 2.37
CA HIS A 71 -9.81 -13.10 1.42
C HIS A 71 -10.16 -14.43 2.08
N VAL A 72 -9.61 -14.70 3.27
CA VAL A 72 -9.92 -15.92 4.03
C VAL A 72 -11.36 -15.90 4.53
N ALA A 73 -11.82 -14.78 5.09
CA ALA A 73 -13.18 -14.62 5.57
C ALA A 73 -14.22 -14.83 4.44
N LEU A 74 -14.00 -14.19 3.29
CA LEU A 74 -14.87 -14.31 2.13
C LEU A 74 -14.92 -15.75 1.60
N LYS A 75 -13.76 -16.43 1.49
CA LYS A 75 -13.74 -17.84 1.08
C LYS A 75 -14.48 -18.76 2.04
N SER A 76 -14.31 -18.55 3.34
CA SER A 76 -15.00 -19.33 4.37
C SER A 76 -16.51 -19.11 4.30
N PHE A 77 -16.95 -17.87 4.16
CA PHE A 77 -18.36 -17.51 4.01
C PHE A 77 -18.99 -18.16 2.77
N LEU A 78 -18.35 -18.02 1.60
CA LEU A 78 -18.83 -18.61 0.35
C LEU A 78 -18.89 -20.14 0.40
N LYS A 79 -17.95 -20.77 1.11
CA LYS A 79 -17.95 -22.22 1.30
C LYS A 79 -19.13 -22.68 2.16
N VAL A 80 -19.44 -21.97 3.24
CA VAL A 80 -20.60 -22.28 4.10
C VAL A 80 -21.90 -22.06 3.34
N TYR A 81 -22.02 -20.94 2.62
CA TYR A 81 -23.20 -20.63 1.83
C TYR A 81 -23.51 -21.72 0.80
N ARG A 82 -22.51 -22.16 0.01
CA ARG A 82 -22.66 -23.24 -0.98
C ARG A 82 -22.98 -24.61 -0.37
N LYS A 83 -22.68 -24.84 0.91
CA LYS A 83 -22.97 -26.13 1.57
C LYS A 83 -24.43 -26.23 2.01
N ASN A 84 -25.05 -25.09 2.32
CA ASN A 84 -26.38 -25.02 2.94
C ASN A 84 -27.52 -24.76 1.94
N PHE A 85 -27.19 -24.44 0.69
CA PHE A 85 -28.11 -24.20 -0.42
C PHE A 85 -27.57 -24.86 -1.68
#